data_AF-A0A1V1PBP5-F1
#
_entry.id   AF-A0A1V1PBP5-F1
#
_cell.length_a   1.000
_cell.length_b   1.000
_cell.length_c   1.000
_cell.angle_alpha   90.00
_cell.angle_beta   90.00
_cell.angle_gamma   90.00
#
_symmetry.space_group_name_H-M   'P 1'
#
loop_
_entity.id
_entity.type
_entity.pdbx_description
1 polymer ?
#
loop_
_entity_poly.entity_id
_entity_poly.type
_entity_poly.pdbx_seq_one_letter_code
_entity_poly.pdbx_strand_id
1 'polypeptide(L)'
;MIAQYFTEKGQKIGQKNGEMSILSYQISKRFNIEKELVMPRLGQLESNDLMELSGLILDYDKPEPIYKWIDTRIDSRKEKSQC
;
A
#
# COMPACT_ATOMS: atom_id res chain seq x y z
N MET A 1 5.23 -9.58 29.37
CA MET A 1 4.14 -8.88 28.66
C MET A 1 4.64 -7.77 27.74
N ILE A 2 5.57 -6.90 28.15
CA ILE A 2 6.10 -5.81 27.30
C ILE A 2 6.89 -6.32 26.07
N ALA A 3 7.70 -7.38 26.23
CA ALA A 3 8.51 -7.92 25.13
C ALA A 3 7.66 -8.49 23.97
N GLN A 4 6.59 -9.24 24.28
CA GLN A 4 5.66 -9.79 23.28
C GLN A 4 5.00 -8.67 22.45
N TYR A 5 4.57 -7.60 23.11
CA TYR A 5 3.97 -6.45 22.43
C TYR A 5 4.92 -5.81 21.40
N PHE A 6 6.21 -5.63 21.74
CA PHE A 6 7.19 -5.09 20.81
C PHE A 6 7.51 -6.06 19.66
N THR A 7 7.54 -7.38 19.93
CA THR A 7 7.72 -8.39 18.89
C THR A 7 6.56 -8.36 17.89
N GLU A 8 5.32 -8.36 18.36
CA GLU A 8 4.13 -8.30 17.50
C GLU A 8 4.09 -6.99 16.68
N LYS A 9 4.44 -5.87 17.32
CA LYS A 9 4.54 -4.58 16.63
C LYS A 9 5.62 -4.60 15.55
N GLY A 10 6.79 -5.15 15.84
CA GLY A 10 7.88 -5.32 14.88
C GLY A 10 7.49 -6.20 13.69
N GLN A 11 6.80 -7.31 13.95
CA GLN A 11 6.30 -8.20 12.91
C GLN A 11 5.30 -7.51 11.98
N LYS A 12 4.34 -6.75 12.54
CA LYS A 12 3.37 -6.00 11.73
C LYS A 12 4.04 -4.93 10.86
N ILE A 13 5.02 -4.20 11.40
CA ILE A 13 5.80 -3.22 10.63
C ILE A 13 6.59 -3.91 9.52
N GLY A 14 7.26 -5.01 9.83
CA GLY A 14 8.03 -5.79 8.86
C GLY A 14 7.18 -6.35 7.74
N GLN A 15 6.00 -6.88 8.06
CA GLN A 15 5.02 -7.37 7.09
C GLN A 15 4.55 -6.25 6.16
N LYS A 16 4.09 -5.12 6.72
CA LYS A 16 3.66 -3.98 5.90
C LYS A 16 4.77 -3.48 4.98
N ASN A 17 6.00 -3.36 5.47
CA ASN A 17 7.14 -2.94 4.66
C ASN A 17 7.45 -3.94 3.53
N GLY A 18 7.35 -5.24 3.81
CA GLY A 18 7.49 -6.29 2.81
C GLY A 18 6.42 -6.21 1.72
N GLU A 19 5.15 -6.07 2.12
CA GLU A 19 4.01 -5.91 1.21
C GLU A 19 4.21 -4.70 0.28
N MET A 20 4.57 -3.53 0.83
CA MET A 20 4.83 -2.33 0.04
C MET A 20 6.01 -2.51 -0.92
N SER A 21 7.08 -3.19 -0.50
CA SER A 21 8.23 -3.46 -1.36
C SER A 21 7.87 -4.34 -2.55
N ILE A 22 7.06 -5.38 -2.33
CA ILE A 22 6.57 -6.27 -3.39
C ILE A 22 5.65 -5.52 -4.35
N LEU A 23 4.67 -4.79 -3.82
CA LEU A 23 3.69 -4.06 -4.63
C LEU A 23 4.34 -2.94 -5.44
N SER A 24 5.26 -2.18 -4.85
CA SER A 24 6.01 -1.14 -5.58
C SER A 24 6.84 -1.74 -6.71
N TYR A 25 7.46 -2.92 -6.51
CA TYR A 25 8.13 -3.64 -7.60
C TYR A 25 7.18 -4.10 -8.69
N GLN A 26 6.02 -4.65 -8.34
CA GLN A 26 5.03 -5.11 -9.32
C GLN A 26 4.49 -3.96 -10.18
N ILE A 27 4.10 -2.85 -9.54
CA ILE A 27 3.62 -1.64 -10.22
C ILE A 27 4.73 -1.08 -11.12
N SER A 28 5.95 -0.95 -10.56
CA SER A 28 7.11 -0.45 -11.29
C SER A 28 7.39 -1.28 -12.55
N LYS A 29 7.42 -2.60 -12.41
CA LYS A 29 7.70 -3.53 -13.51
C LYS A 29 6.59 -3.54 -14.55
N ARG A 30 5.32 -3.50 -14.12
CA ARG A 30 4.17 -3.62 -15.02
C ARG A 30 3.97 -2.34 -15.84
N PHE A 31 4.10 -1.18 -15.22
CA PHE A 31 3.78 0.11 -15.85
C PHE A 31 5.02 0.92 -16.21
N ASN A 32 6.23 0.38 -16.00
CA ASN A 32 7.51 1.04 -16.24
C ASN A 32 7.64 2.38 -15.48
N ILE A 33 7.39 2.34 -14.17
CA ILE A 33 7.43 3.51 -13.27
C ILE A 33 8.52 3.29 -12.21
N GLU A 34 9.15 4.36 -11.73
CA GLU A 34 10.11 4.30 -10.63
C GLU A 34 9.41 3.91 -9.30
N LYS A 35 10.02 3.00 -8.54
CA LYS A 35 9.43 2.49 -7.28
C LYS A 35 9.30 3.59 -6.23
N GLU A 36 10.23 4.53 -6.26
CA GLU A 36 10.37 5.69 -5.38
C GLU A 36 9.15 6.59 -5.45
N LEU A 37 8.47 6.64 -6.59
CA LEU A 37 7.23 7.39 -6.79
C LEU A 37 6.00 6.66 -6.23
N VAL A 38 6.06 5.33 -6.15
CA VAL A 38 4.93 4.48 -5.73
C VAL A 38 4.93 4.28 -4.22
N MET A 39 6.10 4.07 -3.61
CA MET A 39 6.24 3.75 -2.18
C MET A 39 5.55 4.74 -1.22
N PRO A 40 5.68 6.07 -1.38
CA PRO A 40 5.04 7.04 -0.48
C PRO A 40 3.51 6.95 -0.48
N ARG A 41 2.91 6.56 -1.61
CA ARG A 41 1.46 6.37 -1.73
C ARG A 41 1.02 5.08 -1.04
N LEU A 42 1.77 3.99 -1.23
CA LEU A 42 1.52 2.72 -0.53
C LEU A 42 1.67 2.85 1.00
N GLY A 43 2.57 3.73 1.47
CA GLY A 43 2.77 4.00 2.90
C GLY A 43 1.50 4.48 3.62
N GLN A 44 0.62 5.18 2.89
CA GLN A 44 -0.63 5.74 3.39
C GLN A 44 -1.78 4.71 3.45
N LEU A 45 -1.58 3.53 2.86
CA LEU A 45 -2.55 2.45 2.87
C LEU A 45 -2.41 1.56 4.12
N GLU A 46 -3.51 0.93 4.53
CA GLU A 46 -3.50 -0.13 5.54
C GLU A 46 -3.21 -1.47 4.86
N SER A 47 -2.79 -2.48 5.63
CA SER A 47 -2.47 -3.81 5.09
C SER A 47 -3.62 -4.44 4.31
N ASN A 48 -4.88 -4.21 4.70
CA ASN A 48 -6.03 -4.69 3.96
C ASN A 48 -6.14 -4.05 2.56
N ASP A 49 -5.82 -2.76 2.43
CA ASP A 49 -5.82 -2.09 1.13
C ASP A 49 -4.63 -2.55 0.28
N LEU A 50 -3.47 -2.80 0.89
CA LEU A 50 -2.32 -3.37 0.19
C LEU A 50 -2.65 -4.75 -0.39
N MET A 51 -3.38 -5.57 0.38
CA MET A 51 -3.88 -6.87 -0.08
C MET A 51 -4.88 -6.72 -1.23
N GLU A 52 -5.86 -5.83 -1.15
CA GLU A 52 -6.82 -5.58 -2.24
C GLU A 52 -6.10 -5.07 -3.51
N LEU A 53 -5.14 -4.16 -3.33
CA LEU A 53 -4.34 -3.60 -4.42
C LEU A 53 -3.54 -4.67 -5.16
N SER A 54 -3.08 -5.73 -4.47
CA SER A 54 -2.34 -6.83 -5.10
C SER A 54 -3.12 -7.52 -6.23
N GLY A 55 -4.45 -7.61 -6.11
CA GLY A 55 -5.32 -8.13 -7.16
C GLY A 55 -5.50 -7.11 -8.29
N LEU A 56 -5.80 -5.86 -7.92
CA LEU A 56 -6.08 -4.78 -8.88
C LEU A 56 -4.91 -4.49 -9.83
N ILE A 57 -3.66 -4.65 -9.37
CA ILE A 57 -2.48 -4.48 -10.23
C ILE A 57 -2.52 -5.42 -11.45
N LEU A 58 -3.11 -6.61 -11.29
CA LEU A 58 -3.20 -7.60 -12.38
C LEU A 58 -4.29 -7.26 -13.39
N ASP A 59 -5.36 -6.59 -12.93
CA ASP A 59 -6.55 -6.31 -13.73
C ASP A 59 -6.42 -5.06 -14.60
N TYR A 60 -5.51 -4.14 -14.27
CA TYR A 60 -5.35 -2.88 -15.00
C TYR A 60 -4.18 -2.91 -15.99
N ASP A 61 -4.43 -2.41 -17.20
CA ASP A 61 -3.41 -2.25 -18.26
C ASP A 61 -2.60 -0.97 -18.13
N LYS A 62 -3.10 -0.02 -17.34
CA LYS A 62 -2.48 1.30 -17.15
C LYS A 62 -2.35 1.65 -15.67
N PRO A 63 -1.42 2.54 -15.29
CA PRO A 63 -1.19 2.91 -13.89
C PRO A 63 -2.22 3.89 -13.32
N GLU A 64 -2.90 4.69 -14.14
CA GLU A 64 -3.80 5.75 -13.67
C GLU A 64 -4.99 5.23 -12.85
N PRO A 65 -5.66 4.11 -13.23
CA PRO A 65 -6.70 3.50 -12.40
C PRO A 65 -6.20 3.09 -11.02
N ILE A 66 -4.96 2.60 -10.93
CA ILE A 66 -4.34 2.22 -9.66
C ILE A 66 -4.11 3.45 -8.79
N TYR A 67 -3.50 4.50 -9.34
CA TYR A 67 -3.30 5.74 -8.57
C TYR A 67 -4.62 6.37 -8.12
N LYS A 68 -5.62 6.40 -9.01
CA LYS A 68 -6.95 6.89 -8.67
C LYS A 68 -7.59 6.09 -7.54
N TRP A 69 -7.46 4.76 -7.57
CA TRP A 69 -7.96 3.89 -6.51
C TRP A 69 -7.24 4.17 -5.18
N ILE A 70 -5.91 4.30 -5.20
CA ILE A 70 -5.11 4.63 -4.02
C ILE A 70 -5.53 5.98 -3.43
N ASP A 71 -5.65 7.01 -4.26
CA ASP A 71 -6.01 8.37 -3.83
C ASP A 71 -7.42 8.39 -3.23
N THR A 72 -8.39 7.68 -3.84
CA THR A 72 -9.76 7.54 -3.30
C THR A 72 -9.78 6.90 -1.91
N ARG A 73 -8.94 5.87 -1.68
CA ARG A 73 -8.81 5.19 -0.37
C ARG A 73 -8.16 6.07 0.69
N ILE A 74 -7.27 6.95 0.30
CA ILE A 74 -6.61 7.91 1.20
C ILE A 74 -7.60 9.02 1.57
N ASP A 75 -8.29 9.59 0.58
CA ASP A 75 -9.19 10.72 0.80
C ASP A 75 -10.44 10.33 1.60
N SER A 76 -11.06 9.18 1.30
CA SER A 76 -12.18 8.66 2.09
C SER A 76 -11.85 8.42 3.57
N ARG A 77 -10.57 8.24 3.92
CA ARG A 77 -10.11 8.13 5.31
C ARG A 77 -9.85 9.47 5.96
N LYS A 78 -9.35 10.46 5.20
CA LYS A 78 -9.22 11.84 5.68
C LYS A 78 -10.59 12.41 6.04
N GLU A 79 -11.59 12.17 5.20
CA GLU A 79 -12.97 12.61 5.45
C GLU A 79 -13.57 11.97 6.70
N LYS A 80 -13.33 10.67 6.92
CA LYS A 80 -13.79 9.96 8.13
C LYS A 80 -13.07 10.41 9.41
N SER A 81 -11.85 10.91 9.31
CA SER A 81 -11.09 11.41 10.47
C SER A 81 -11.47 12.84 10.86
N GLN A 82 -12.28 13.53 10.05
CA GLN A 82 -12.75 14.90 10.28
C GLN A 82 -14.19 14.97 10.82
N CYS A 83 -14.88 13.84 11.00
CA CYS A 83 -16.19 13.72 11.65
C CYS A 83 -16.07 13.17 13.07
#